data_AF-A0A357JGC5-F1
#
_entry.id   AF-A0A357JGC5-F1
#
_cell.length_a   1.000
_cell.length_b   1.000
_cell.length_c   1.000
_cell.angle_alpha   90.00
_cell.angle_beta   90.00
_cell.angle_gamma   90.00
#
_symmetry.space_group_name_H-M   'P 1'
#
loop_
_entity.id
_entity.type
_entity.pdbx_description
1 polymer ?
#
loop_
_entity_poly.entity_id
_entity_poly.type
_entity_poly.pdbx_seq_one_letter_code
_entity_poly.pdbx_strand_id
1 'polypeptide(L)'
;MQNIPFGVFLTRDDIITIGTRIGDYAIDLGALHQLGYFDEIPLTDDIFLQDTLNDFIADGRITWRLVRNKIADIFDATNTTLRENSAHRGKIIFTIDEVEMQLPVNIGDYIDFYASKEHATNVGSLFR
;
A
#
# COMPACT_ATOMS: atom_id res chain seq x y z
N MET A 1 -13.31 -6.02 -6.45
CA MET A 1 -12.56 -5.41 -5.33
C MET A 1 -12.60 -3.88 -5.48
N GLN A 2 -12.91 -3.11 -4.43
CA GLN A 2 -13.09 -1.64 -4.56
C GLN A 2 -11.95 -0.82 -3.91
N ASN A 3 -11.40 -1.27 -2.79
CA ASN A 3 -10.34 -0.55 -2.06
C ASN A 3 -9.00 -1.31 -2.17
N ILE A 4 -7.94 -0.59 -2.55
CA ILE A 4 -6.53 -1.07 -2.63
C ILE A 4 -5.67 0.09 -2.11
N PRO A 5 -5.63 0.30 -0.77
CA PRO A 5 -4.84 1.36 -0.17
C PRO A 5 -3.37 0.94 -0.07
N PHE A 6 -2.46 1.86 -0.36
CA PHE A 6 -1.03 1.63 -0.18
C PHE A 6 -0.58 2.06 1.22
N GLY A 7 0.37 1.32 1.79
CA GLY A 7 0.98 1.63 3.07
C GLY A 7 2.35 0.96 3.21
N VAL A 8 2.99 1.17 4.35
CA VAL A 8 4.24 0.49 4.71
C VAL A 8 3.98 -0.31 5.97
N PHE A 9 4.49 -1.53 6.03
CA PHE A 9 4.43 -2.35 7.23
C PHE A 9 5.71 -3.15 7.44
N LEU A 10 5.94 -3.53 8.69
CA LEU A 10 6.99 -4.45 9.11
C LEU A 10 6.38 -5.86 9.23
N THR A 11 7.01 -6.85 8.60
CA THR A 11 6.61 -8.26 8.72
C THR A 11 7.12 -8.89 10.03
N ARG A 12 6.66 -10.11 10.35
CA ARG A 12 7.22 -10.90 11.47
C ARG A 12 8.70 -11.24 11.32
N ASP A 13 9.24 -11.15 10.11
CA ASP A 13 10.65 -11.42 9.80
C ASP A 13 11.50 -10.14 9.84
N ASP A 14 10.98 -9.06 10.44
CA ASP A 14 11.62 -7.74 10.56
C ASP A 14 11.97 -7.10 9.19
N ILE A 15 11.17 -7.38 8.16
CA ILE A 15 11.32 -6.78 6.83
C ILE A 15 10.31 -5.64 6.69
N ILE A 16 10.82 -4.43 6.41
CA ILE A 16 9.99 -3.28 6.05
C ILE A 16 9.67 -3.38 4.56
N THR A 17 8.40 -3.30 4.21
CA THR A 17 7.95 -3.40 2.81
C THR A 17 6.77 -2.49 2.54
N ILE A 18 6.65 -2.07 1.28
CA ILE A 18 5.45 -1.42 0.78
C ILE A 18 4.39 -2.49 0.51
N GLY A 19 3.18 -2.18 0.93
CA GLY A 19 2.07 -3.10 0.93
C GLY A 19 0.74 -2.51 0.49
N THR A 20 -0.23 -3.40 0.28
CA THR A 20 -1.64 -3.03 0.20
C THR A 20 -2.48 -3.88 1.15
N ARG A 21 -3.61 -3.34 1.61
CA ARG A 21 -4.60 -4.11 2.38
C ARG A 21 -5.70 -4.66 1.49
N ILE A 22 -6.05 -5.94 1.67
CA ILE A 22 -7.20 -6.58 1.01
C ILE A 22 -7.96 -7.39 2.08
N GLY A 23 -9.13 -6.90 2.49
CA GLY A 23 -9.90 -7.49 3.58
C GLY A 23 -9.11 -7.43 4.90
N ASP A 24 -8.89 -8.61 5.51
CA ASP A 24 -8.14 -8.77 6.77
C ASP A 24 -6.67 -9.16 6.55
N TYR A 25 -6.19 -9.00 5.32
CA TYR A 25 -4.83 -9.35 4.92
C TYR A 25 -4.03 -8.12 4.48
N ALA A 26 -2.76 -8.12 4.86
CA ALA A 26 -1.73 -7.26 4.30
C ALA A 26 -0.99 -8.04 3.20
N ILE A 27 -0.79 -7.37 2.07
CA ILE A 27 -0.16 -7.94 0.88
C ILE A 27 1.18 -7.24 0.68
N ASP A 28 2.26 -8.01 0.70
CA ASP A 28 3.63 -7.55 0.47
C ASP A 28 3.87 -7.33 -1.04
N LEU A 29 4.01 -6.07 -1.45
CA LEU A 29 4.27 -5.72 -2.86
C LEU A 29 5.74 -5.95 -3.24
N GLY A 30 6.66 -5.87 -2.28
CA GLY A 30 8.06 -6.24 -2.47
C GLY A 30 8.20 -7.71 -2.83
N ALA A 31 7.54 -8.59 -2.07
CA ALA A 31 7.50 -10.02 -2.38
C ALA A 31 6.83 -10.31 -3.73
N LEU A 32 5.72 -9.65 -4.06
CA LEU A 32 5.09 -9.77 -5.38
C LEU A 32 6.06 -9.40 -6.51
N HIS A 33 6.81 -8.31 -6.34
CA HIS A 33 7.77 -7.85 -7.33
C HIS A 33 8.91 -8.84 -7.53
N GLN A 34 9.56 -9.28 -6.44
CA GLN A 34 10.66 -10.24 -6.47
C GLN A 34 10.24 -11.61 -7.04
N LEU A 35 8.97 -11.97 -6.91
CA LEU A 35 8.40 -13.22 -7.43
C LEU A 35 7.89 -13.10 -8.89
N GLY A 36 8.11 -11.96 -9.54
CA GLY A 36 7.83 -11.73 -10.97
C GLY A 36 6.38 -11.39 -11.30
N TYR A 37 5.57 -11.01 -10.30
CA TYR A 37 4.16 -10.65 -10.55
C TYR A 37 3.99 -9.25 -11.15
N PHE A 38 5.07 -8.47 -11.30
CA PHE A 38 5.05 -7.15 -11.91
C PHE A 38 6.00 -7.02 -13.11
N ASP A 39 6.50 -8.13 -13.68
CA ASP A 39 7.50 -8.12 -14.77
C ASP A 39 7.06 -7.33 -16.03
N GLU A 40 5.75 -7.19 -16.25
CA GLU A 40 5.22 -6.39 -17.37
C GLU A 40 5.15 -4.87 -17.09
N ILE A 41 5.44 -4.44 -15.86
CA ILE A 41 5.38 -3.04 -15.43
C ILE A 41 6.83 -2.53 -15.32
N PRO A 42 7.16 -1.36 -15.90
CA PRO A 42 8.51 -0.80 -15.82
C PRO A 42 8.76 -0.20 -14.43
N LEU A 43 9.10 -1.05 -13.47
CA LEU A 43 9.45 -0.69 -12.09
C LEU A 43 10.96 -0.84 -11.87
N THR A 44 11.55 -0.08 -10.94
CA THR A 44 12.89 -0.39 -10.42
C THR A 44 12.80 -1.52 -9.41
N ASP A 45 13.81 -2.40 -9.38
CA ASP A 45 13.84 -3.60 -8.53
C ASP A 45 13.51 -3.33 -7.05
N ASP A 46 13.87 -2.14 -6.57
CA ASP A 46 13.79 -1.71 -5.19
C ASP A 46 12.57 -0.82 -4.87
N ILE A 47 11.67 -0.54 -5.82
CA ILE A 47 10.58 0.44 -5.63
C ILE A 47 9.65 0.13 -4.45
N PHE A 48 9.50 -1.16 -4.09
CA PHE A 48 8.68 -1.63 -2.97
C PHE A 48 9.50 -2.08 -1.76
N LEU A 49 10.82 -2.02 -1.83
CA LEU A 49 11.76 -2.36 -0.76
C LEU A 49 12.28 -1.08 -0.08
N GLN A 50 11.41 -0.09 0.03
CA GLN A 50 11.69 1.21 0.65
C GLN A 50 10.92 1.35 1.96
N ASP A 51 11.48 2.14 2.88
CA ASP A 51 10.84 2.43 4.17
C ASP A 51 9.62 3.36 4.05
N THR A 52 9.40 3.97 2.87
CA THR A 52 8.32 4.94 2.63
C THR A 52 7.80 4.85 1.20
N LEU A 53 6.56 5.28 0.97
CA LEU A 53 5.94 5.35 -0.36
C LEU A 53 6.48 6.47 -1.26
N ASN A 54 7.41 7.31 -0.78
CA ASN A 54 7.78 8.55 -1.46
C ASN A 54 8.25 8.32 -2.91
N ASP A 55 9.11 7.33 -3.15
CA ASP A 55 9.63 7.04 -4.49
C ASP A 55 8.54 6.44 -5.39
N PHE A 56 7.72 5.53 -4.85
CA PHE A 56 6.57 5.01 -5.56
C PHE A 56 5.56 6.10 -5.93
N ILE A 57 5.36 7.10 -5.06
CA ILE A 57 4.56 8.29 -5.36
C ILE A 57 5.26 9.13 -6.44
N ALA A 58 6.57 9.32 -6.40
CA ALA A 58 7.30 10.10 -7.40
C ALA A 58 7.16 9.55 -8.83
N ASP A 59 7.05 8.23 -8.99
CA ASP A 59 6.81 7.55 -10.29
C ASP A 59 5.49 7.93 -10.97
N GLY A 60 4.55 8.47 -10.19
CA GLY A 60 3.36 9.12 -10.70
C GLY A 60 2.25 8.19 -11.20
N ARG A 61 1.19 8.84 -11.68
CA ARG A 61 -0.14 8.24 -11.84
C ARG A 61 -0.19 7.04 -12.79
N ILE A 62 0.65 7.00 -13.81
CA ILE A 62 0.67 5.89 -14.78
C ILE A 62 1.08 4.60 -14.06
N THR A 63 2.21 4.66 -13.34
CA THR A 63 2.76 3.54 -12.57
C THR A 63 1.76 3.07 -11.51
N TRP A 64 1.18 3.99 -10.72
CA TRP A 64 0.20 3.62 -9.69
C TRP A 64 -1.00 2.87 -10.27
N ARG A 65 -1.46 3.27 -11.47
CA ARG A 65 -2.61 2.64 -12.12
C ARG A 65 -2.26 1.25 -12.64
N LEU A 66 -1.08 1.07 -13.22
CA LEU A 66 -0.60 -0.24 -13.66
C LEU A 66 -0.50 -1.20 -12.48
N VAL A 67 0.15 -0.78 -11.39
CA VAL A 67 0.30 -1.57 -10.16
C VAL A 67 -1.06 -1.91 -9.57
N ARG A 68 -1.96 -0.92 -9.42
CA ARG A 68 -3.31 -1.16 -8.88
C ARG A 68 -4.13 -2.13 -9.75
N ASN A 69 -4.04 -2.01 -11.07
CA ASN A 69 -4.74 -2.92 -11.98
C ASN A 69 -4.19 -4.34 -11.89
N LYS A 70 -2.86 -4.48 -11.79
CA LYS A 70 -2.22 -5.78 -11.66
C LYS A 70 -2.54 -6.45 -10.33
N ILE A 71 -2.56 -5.71 -9.23
CA ILE A 71 -3.05 -6.22 -7.94
C ILE A 71 -4.51 -6.69 -8.06
N ALA A 72 -5.38 -5.90 -8.68
CA ALA A 72 -6.78 -6.27 -8.85
C ALA A 72 -6.94 -7.56 -9.68
N ASP A 73 -6.13 -7.75 -10.71
CA ASP A 73 -6.09 -8.96 -11.53
C ASP A 73 -5.58 -10.19 -10.75
N ILE A 74 -4.46 -10.06 -10.03
CA ILE A 74 -3.86 -11.16 -9.25
C ILE A 74 -4.83 -11.71 -8.20
N PHE A 75 -5.60 -10.82 -7.56
CA PHE A 75 -6.55 -11.18 -6.52
C PHE A 75 -8.00 -11.31 -7.03
N ASP A 76 -8.21 -11.33 -8.35
CA ASP A 76 -9.51 -11.65 -8.92
C ASP A 76 -9.87 -13.13 -8.69
N ALA A 77 -11.15 -13.42 -8.48
CA ALA A 77 -11.61 -14.78 -8.21
C ALA A 77 -11.36 -15.76 -9.37
N THR A 78 -11.20 -15.25 -10.59
CA THR A 78 -10.91 -16.04 -11.78
C THR A 78 -9.41 -16.28 -12.00
N ASN A 79 -8.53 -15.50 -11.36
CA ASN A 79 -7.09 -15.64 -11.50
C ASN A 79 -6.55 -16.70 -10.53
N THR A 80 -5.90 -17.74 -11.07
CA THR A 80 -5.37 -18.85 -10.28
C THR A 80 -3.87 -18.73 -9.99
N THR A 81 -3.18 -17.79 -10.64
CA THR A 81 -1.71 -17.69 -10.68
C THR A 81 -1.09 -17.61 -9.28
N LEU A 82 -1.61 -16.72 -8.42
CA LEU A 82 -1.21 -16.67 -7.01
C LEU A 82 -2.01 -17.66 -6.16
N ARG A 83 -3.30 -17.84 -6.45
CA ARG A 83 -4.21 -18.67 -5.64
C ARG A 83 -3.75 -20.10 -5.48
N GLU A 84 -3.21 -20.70 -6.52
CA GLU A 84 -2.77 -22.10 -6.55
C GLU A 84 -1.29 -22.27 -6.16
N ASN A 85 -0.52 -21.18 -6.07
CA ASN A 85 0.88 -21.21 -5.66
C ASN A 85 1.02 -20.99 -4.14
N SER A 86 0.89 -22.08 -3.37
CA SER A 86 0.96 -22.04 -1.90
C SER A 86 2.27 -21.45 -1.37
N ALA A 87 3.40 -21.71 -2.03
CA ALA A 87 4.71 -21.21 -1.65
C ALA A 87 4.81 -19.69 -1.77
N HIS A 88 4.23 -19.10 -2.83
CA HIS A 88 4.21 -17.65 -3.02
C HIS A 88 3.24 -16.97 -2.05
N ARG A 89 2.04 -17.55 -1.85
CA ARG A 89 1.06 -17.00 -0.90
C ARG A 89 1.62 -16.84 0.50
N GLY A 90 2.37 -17.83 0.99
CA GLY A 90 2.97 -17.78 2.33
C GLY A 90 4.04 -16.69 2.51
N LYS A 91 4.54 -16.12 1.42
CA LYS A 91 5.48 -14.98 1.44
C LYS A 91 4.81 -13.63 1.19
N ILE A 92 3.68 -13.64 0.49
CA ILE A 92 3.00 -12.43 0.03
C ILE A 92 1.88 -11.99 0.98
N ILE A 93 1.18 -12.95 1.58
CA ILE A 93 -0.09 -12.69 2.28
C ILE A 93 0.11 -12.89 3.77
N PHE A 94 -0.08 -11.81 4.52
CA PHE A 94 -0.01 -11.78 5.97
C PHE A 94 -1.38 -11.45 6.55
N THR A 95 -1.77 -12.05 7.67
CA THR A 95 -2.93 -11.55 8.43
C THR A 95 -2.57 -10.22 9.09
N ILE A 96 -3.56 -9.37 9.38
CA ILE A 96 -3.28 -8.03 9.89
C ILE A 96 -2.60 -8.03 11.29
N ASP A 97 -2.77 -9.11 12.05
CA ASP A 97 -2.11 -9.33 13.34
C ASP A 97 -0.65 -9.81 13.21
N GLU A 98 -0.17 -10.08 12.00
CA GLU A 98 1.21 -10.48 11.73
C GLU A 98 2.10 -9.29 11.35
N VAL A 99 1.53 -8.10 11.18
CA VAL A 99 2.25 -6.94 10.66
C VAL A 99 2.12 -5.73 11.58
N GLU A 100 3.16 -4.90 11.59
CA GLU A 100 3.15 -3.62 12.28
C GLU A 100 3.14 -2.48 11.25
N MET A 101 2.09 -1.67 11.26
CA MET A 101 1.96 -0.54 10.33
C MET A 101 2.98 0.55 10.66
N GLN A 102 3.67 1.04 9.63
CA GLN A 102 4.63 2.15 9.72
C GLN A 102 4.04 3.43 9.15
N LEU A 103 4.71 4.57 9.39
CA LEU A 103 4.35 5.82 8.75
C LEU A 103 4.55 5.68 7.22
N PRO A 104 3.52 5.95 6.39
CA PRO A 104 3.57 5.56 4.98
C PRO A 104 4.43 6.46 4.11
N VAL A 105 4.73 7.69 4.56
CA VAL A 105 5.52 8.67 3.82
C VAL A 105 6.48 9.38 4.75
N ASN A 106 7.65 9.75 4.24
CA ASN A 106 8.49 10.75 4.86
C ASN A 106 7.88 12.14 4.59
N ILE A 107 7.40 12.79 5.64
CA ILE A 107 6.70 14.07 5.56
C ILE A 107 7.73 15.20 5.60
N GLY A 108 7.94 15.87 4.47
CA GLY A 108 8.78 17.06 4.40
C GLY A 108 8.12 18.26 5.08
N ASP A 109 6.88 18.57 4.65
CA ASP A 109 6.07 19.66 5.18
C ASP A 109 4.64 19.16 5.49
N TYR A 110 4.07 19.66 6.58
CA TYR A 110 2.69 19.40 6.98
C TYR A 110 1.92 20.71 7.10
N ILE A 111 0.79 20.80 6.39
CA ILE A 111 -0.11 21.95 6.42
C ILE A 111 -1.50 21.45 6.83
N ASP A 112 -2.04 22.03 7.90
CA ASP A 112 -3.42 21.80 8.31
C ASP A 112 -4.32 22.95 7.83
N PHE A 113 -5.44 22.62 7.19
CA PHE A 113 -6.36 23.60 6.62
C PHE A 113 -7.59 23.77 7.51
N TYR A 114 -7.96 25.02 7.78
CA TYR A 114 -9.18 25.36 8.52
C TYR A 114 -10.40 25.55 7.60
N ALA A 115 -10.73 24.53 6.81
CA ALA A 115 -11.68 24.65 5.70
C ALA A 115 -13.13 24.22 6.04
N SER A 116 -13.38 23.68 7.24
CA SER A 116 -14.74 23.27 7.64
C SER A 116 -15.50 24.44 8.24
N LYS A 117 -16.54 24.91 7.54
CA LYS A 117 -17.40 26.02 7.99
C LYS A 117 -18.03 25.74 9.35
N GLU A 118 -18.57 24.55 9.56
CA GLU A 118 -19.26 24.24 10.82
C GLU A 118 -18.29 24.02 11.96
N HIS A 119 -17.10 23.47 11.68
CA HIS A 119 -16.02 23.44 12.66
C HIS A 119 -15.57 24.86 13.04
N ALA A 120 -15.40 25.74 12.05
CA ALA A 120 -15.09 27.15 12.25
C ALA A 120 -16.13 27.89 13.08
N THR A 121 -17.41 27.63 12.80
CA THR A 121 -18.55 28.28 13.48
C THR A 121 -18.71 27.79 14.92
N ASN A 122 -18.57 26.47 15.15
CA ASN A 122 -18.68 25.89 16.48
C ASN A 122 -17.54 26.33 17.40
N VAL A 123 -16.30 26.35 16.89
CA VAL A 123 -15.16 26.90 17.64
C VAL A 123 -15.38 28.39 17.87
N GLY A 124 -15.76 29.16 16.85
CA GLY A 124 -16.06 30.59 16.98
C GLY A 124 -17.04 30.89 18.12
N SER A 125 -18.17 30.20 18.16
CA SER A 125 -19.25 30.40 19.15
C SER A 125 -18.85 30.16 20.61
N LEU A 126 -17.78 29.39 20.86
CA LEU A 126 -17.26 29.16 22.21
C LEU A 126 -16.33 30.29 22.68
N PHE A 127 -15.74 31.05 21.75
CA PHE A 127 -14.71 32.04 22.05
C PHE A 127 -15.13 33.49 21.74
N ARG A 128 -16.19 33.72 20.94
CA ARG A 128 -16.65 35.04 20.49
C ARG A 128 -18.16 35.11 20.29
#